data_AF-R9N4K1-F1
#
_entry.id   AF-R9N4K1-F1
#
_cell.length_a   1.000
_cell.length_b   1.000
_cell.length_c   1.000
_cell.angle_alpha   90.00
_cell.angle_beta   90.00
_cell.angle_gamma   90.00
#
_symmetry.space_group_name_H-M   'P 1'
#
loop_
_entity.id
_entity.type
_entity.pdbx_description
1 polymer ?
#
loop_
_entity_poly.entity_id
_entity_poly.type
_entity_poly.pdbx_seq_one_letter_code
_entity_poly.pdbx_strand_id
1 'polypeptide(L)'
;MSNPAAKWNLFDSFLYKVECIITKLLVDFKKNEKTPDPEEMIIAATKYLKDENDQLKRKEYPGTLKSENGKYFCPDCQTEIPDLFIDEYHTKYCPECGKRIMPAIPSPYAALYKDYT
;
A
#
# COMPACT_ATOMS: atom_id res chain seq x y z
N MET A 1 -10.06 66.80 16.40
CA MET A 1 -11.11 65.84 16.01
C MET A 1 -10.52 64.94 14.92
N SER A 2 -10.30 63.65 15.20
CA SER A 2 -9.70 62.76 14.20
C SER A 2 -10.68 62.48 13.07
N ASN A 3 -10.34 62.83 11.83
CA ASN A 3 -11.21 62.58 10.68
C ASN A 3 -11.34 61.06 10.45
N PRO A 4 -12.51 60.46 10.72
CA PRO A 4 -12.69 59.02 10.60
C PRO A 4 -12.49 58.51 9.17
N ALA A 5 -12.78 59.33 8.16
CA ALA A 5 -12.56 58.98 6.75
C ALA A 5 -11.07 58.80 6.42
N ALA A 6 -10.18 59.61 7.03
CA ALA A 6 -8.74 59.48 6.81
C ALA A 6 -8.17 58.18 7.41
N LYS A 7 -8.74 57.70 8.53
CA LYS A 7 -8.37 56.42 9.15
C LYS A 7 -8.82 55.23 8.30
N TRP A 8 -10.04 55.29 7.76
CA TRP A 8 -10.56 54.27 6.83
C TRP A 8 -9.72 54.18 5.57
N ASN A 9 -9.32 55.31 4.99
CA ASN A 9 -8.49 55.33 3.78
C ASN A 9 -7.07 54.75 4.02
N LEU A 10 -6.52 54.95 5.21
CA LEU A 10 -5.23 54.36 5.60
C LEU A 10 -5.33 52.83 5.75
N PHE A 11 -6.41 52.34 6.37
CA PHE A 11 -6.67 50.91 6.53
C PHE A 11 -6.91 50.22 5.18
N ASP A 12 -7.70 50.85 4.31
CA ASP A 12 -7.96 50.38 2.95
C ASP A 12 -6.66 50.32 2.11
N SER A 13 -5.82 51.36 2.23
CA SER A 13 -4.49 51.37 1.61
C SER A 13 -3.56 50.26 2.14
N PHE A 14 -3.70 49.89 3.42
CA PHE A 14 -2.95 48.79 4.01
C PHE A 14 -3.45 47.43 3.48
N LEU A 15 -4.77 47.21 3.44
CA LEU A 15 -5.37 46.02 2.87
C LEU A 15 -4.97 45.84 1.40
N TYR A 16 -5.07 46.89 0.60
CA TYR A 16 -4.67 46.86 -0.81
C TYR A 16 -3.20 46.46 -1.00
N LYS A 17 -2.30 46.93 -0.14
CA LYS A 17 -0.89 46.51 -0.18
C LYS A 17 -0.72 45.04 0.15
N VAL A 18 -1.44 44.54 1.15
CA VAL A 18 -1.41 43.13 1.53
C VAL A 18 -1.95 42.26 0.38
N GLU A 19 -3.05 42.65 -0.24
CA GLU A 19 -3.63 41.96 -1.41
C GLU A 19 -2.67 41.94 -2.60
N CYS A 20 -1.98 43.06 -2.87
CA CYS A 20 -0.95 43.12 -3.90
C CYS A 20 0.21 42.16 -3.63
N ILE A 21 0.62 42.01 -2.36
CA ILE A 21 1.68 41.08 -1.97
C ILE A 21 1.20 39.64 -2.12
N ILE A 22 -0.01 39.31 -1.65
CA ILE A 22 -0.60 37.98 -1.76
C ILE A 22 -0.72 37.57 -3.24
N THR A 23 -1.19 38.48 -4.08
CA THR A 23 -1.38 38.21 -5.52
C THR A 23 -0.05 37.96 -6.22
N LYS A 24 1.00 38.73 -5.88
CA LYS A 24 2.36 38.49 -6.40
C LYS A 24 2.89 37.12 -5.98
N LEU A 25 2.76 36.78 -4.69
CA LEU A 25 3.17 35.48 -4.17
C LEU A 25 2.44 34.34 -4.88
N LEU A 26 1.11 34.43 -5.03
CA LEU A 26 0.32 33.40 -5.72
C LEU A 26 0.73 33.23 -7.19
N VAL A 27 1.02 34.33 -7.89
CA VAL A 27 1.51 34.28 -9.28
C VAL A 27 2.88 33.61 -9.35
N ASP A 28 3.78 33.91 -8.42
CA ASP A 28 5.11 33.32 -8.38
C ASP A 28 5.06 31.84 -8.02
N PHE A 29 4.20 31.42 -7.08
CA PHE A 29 3.95 30.00 -6.81
C PHE A 29 3.41 29.27 -8.03
N LYS A 30 2.44 29.86 -8.75
CA LYS A 30 1.86 29.26 -9.95
C LYS A 30 2.85 29.16 -11.12
N LYS A 31 3.80 30.08 -11.24
CA LYS A 31 4.89 30.00 -12.23
C LYS A 31 5.92 28.92 -11.87
N ASN A 32 6.10 28.66 -10.58
CA ASN A 32 7.03 27.66 -10.07
C ASN A 32 6.41 26.26 -9.97
N GLU A 33 5.10 26.13 -10.20
CA GLU A 33 4.39 24.85 -10.34
C GLU A 33 4.79 24.20 -11.68
N LYS A 34 6.03 23.69 -11.71
CA LYS A 34 6.46 22.79 -12.77
C LYS A 34 5.66 21.51 -12.62
N THR A 35 5.08 21.03 -13.71
CA THR A 35 4.51 19.69 -13.77
C THR A 35 5.57 18.71 -13.25
N PRO A 36 5.23 17.85 -12.27
CA PRO A 36 6.19 16.89 -11.74
C PRO A 36 6.79 16.10 -12.89
N ASP A 37 8.09 15.89 -12.83
CA ASP A 37 8.79 15.16 -13.87
C ASP A 37 8.13 13.78 -14.05
N PRO A 38 7.85 13.33 -15.29
CA PRO A 38 7.15 12.08 -15.51
C PRO A 38 7.87 10.88 -14.87
N GLU A 39 9.20 10.89 -14.75
CA GLU A 39 9.93 9.82 -14.07
C GLU A 39 9.68 9.84 -12.57
N GLU A 40 9.69 11.02 -11.94
CA GLU A 40 9.35 11.18 -10.52
C GLU A 40 7.92 10.70 -10.23
N MET A 41 6.98 11.00 -11.11
CA MET A 41 5.60 10.52 -11.01
C MET A 41 5.51 8.99 -11.11
N ILE A 42 6.24 8.38 -12.05
CA ILE A 42 6.31 6.91 -12.21
C ILE A 42 6.93 6.28 -10.96
N ILE A 43 8.00 6.85 -10.42
CA ILE A 43 8.66 6.34 -9.20
C ILE A 43 7.71 6.38 -8.01
N ALA A 44 7.01 7.51 -7.82
CA ALA A 44 6.05 7.67 -6.74
C ALA A 44 4.88 6.68 -6.87
N ALA A 45 4.30 6.53 -8.06
CA ALA A 45 3.22 5.58 -8.33
C ALA A 45 3.67 4.13 -8.13
N THR A 46 4.88 3.78 -8.60
CA THR A 46 5.45 2.44 -8.44
C THR A 46 5.67 2.12 -6.97
N LYS A 47 6.17 3.08 -6.18
CA LYS A 47 6.34 2.92 -4.74
C LYS A 47 5.00 2.68 -4.05
N TYR A 48 3.99 3.50 -4.37
CA TYR A 48 2.64 3.35 -3.84
C TYR A 48 2.05 1.96 -4.13
N LEU A 49 2.13 1.50 -5.39
CA LEU A 49 1.64 0.18 -5.78
C LEU A 49 2.38 -0.96 -5.06
N LYS A 50 3.68 -0.83 -4.82
CA LYS A 50 4.44 -1.82 -4.03
C LYS A 50 3.95 -1.88 -2.59
N ASP A 51 3.80 -0.72 -1.94
CA ASP A 51 3.33 -0.63 -0.57
C ASP A 51 1.91 -1.19 -0.42
N GLU A 52 1.02 -0.91 -1.39
CA GLU A 52 -0.33 -1.47 -1.43
C GLU A 52 -0.33 -2.99 -1.61
N ASN A 53 0.48 -3.49 -2.55
CA ASN A 53 0.61 -4.92 -2.80
C ASN A 53 1.11 -5.67 -1.55
N ASP A 54 2.08 -5.09 -0.84
CA ASP A 54 2.57 -5.65 0.42
C ASP A 54 1.50 -5.65 1.52
N GLN A 55 0.64 -4.64 1.56
CA GLN A 55 -0.51 -4.64 2.48
C GLN A 55 -1.56 -5.69 2.10
N LEU A 56 -1.86 -5.86 0.82
CA LEU A 56 -2.82 -6.85 0.34
C LEU A 56 -2.33 -8.27 0.63
N LYS A 57 -1.05 -8.56 0.38
CA LYS A 57 -0.42 -9.84 0.74
C LYS A 57 -0.48 -10.15 2.23
N ARG A 58 -0.48 -9.13 3.11
CA ARG A 58 -0.66 -9.32 4.56
C ARG A 58 -2.11 -9.65 4.94
N LYS A 59 -3.09 -9.13 4.19
CA LYS A 59 -4.52 -9.34 4.45
C LYS A 59 -5.02 -10.68 3.90
N GLU A 60 -4.42 -11.17 2.82
CA GLU A 60 -4.84 -12.43 2.20
C GLU A 60 -4.50 -13.62 3.10
N TYR A 61 -5.51 -14.43 3.42
CA TYR A 61 -5.30 -15.67 4.16
C TYR A 61 -4.46 -16.62 3.31
N PRO A 62 -3.39 -17.21 3.87
CA PRO A 62 -2.59 -18.17 3.14
C PRO A 62 -3.45 -19.38 2.76
N GLY A 63 -3.26 -19.86 1.53
CA GLY A 63 -3.86 -21.11 1.08
C GLY A 63 -3.18 -22.30 1.73
N THR A 64 -3.95 -23.26 2.23
CA THR A 64 -3.40 -24.51 2.74
C THR A 64 -2.97 -25.40 1.58
N LEU A 65 -1.74 -25.91 1.63
CA LEU A 65 -1.24 -26.89 0.67
C LEU A 65 -2.12 -28.15 0.67
N LYS A 66 -2.49 -28.61 -0.52
CA LYS A 66 -3.18 -29.90 -0.70
C LYS A 66 -2.12 -30.99 -0.77
N SER A 67 -2.34 -32.09 -0.05
CA SER A 67 -1.47 -33.26 -0.13
C SER A 67 -2.23 -34.41 -0.81
N GLU A 68 -1.68 -34.92 -1.91
CA GLU A 68 -2.20 -36.09 -2.62
C GLU A 68 -1.04 -37.04 -2.92
N ASN A 69 -1.17 -38.31 -2.51
CA ASN A 69 -0.17 -39.36 -2.74
C ASN A 69 1.27 -39.00 -2.31
N GLY A 70 1.41 -38.23 -1.23
CA GLY A 70 2.72 -37.80 -0.71
C GLY A 70 3.34 -36.62 -1.44
N LYS A 71 2.61 -35.97 -2.36
CA LYS A 71 3.02 -34.73 -3.03
C LYS A 71 2.19 -33.55 -2.56
N TYR A 72 2.78 -32.36 -2.52
CA TYR A 72 2.07 -31.13 -2.19
C TYR A 72 1.72 -30.31 -3.42
N PHE A 73 0.54 -29.67 -3.39
CA PHE A 73 0.02 -28.88 -4.49
C PHE A 73 -0.50 -27.53 -4.00
N CYS A 74 -0.28 -26.48 -4.80
CA CYS A 74 -0.89 -25.17 -4.57
C CYS A 74 -2.42 -25.29 -4.65
N PRO A 75 -3.19 -24.74 -3.69
CA PRO A 75 -4.65 -24.86 -3.71
C PRO A 75 -5.33 -24.17 -4.90
N ASP A 76 -4.68 -23.16 -5.48
CA ASP A 76 -5.25 -22.31 -6.53
C ASP A 76 -4.86 -22.76 -7.94
N CYS A 77 -3.54 -22.83 -8.21
CA CYS A 77 -3.04 -23.16 -9.54
C CYS A 77 -2.72 -24.65 -9.73
N GLN A 78 -2.86 -25.47 -8.66
CA GLN A 78 -2.60 -26.92 -8.68
C GLN A 78 -1.18 -27.32 -9.10
N THR A 79 -0.23 -26.38 -9.13
CA THR A 79 1.18 -26.69 -9.36
C THR A 79 1.72 -27.52 -8.22
N GLU A 80 2.48 -28.56 -8.56
CA GLU A 80 3.25 -29.38 -7.62
C GLU A 80 4.33 -28.52 -6.94
N ILE A 81 4.33 -28.51 -5.61
CA ILE A 81 5.33 -27.85 -4.78
C ILE A 81 6.27 -28.95 -4.28
N PRO A 82 7.57 -28.95 -4.64
CA PRO A 82 8.47 -30.01 -4.23
C PRO A 82 8.66 -30.01 -2.70
N ASP A 83 8.69 -31.20 -2.08
CA ASP A 83 8.76 -31.37 -0.62
C ASP A 83 9.95 -30.63 0.01
N LEU A 84 11.11 -30.61 -0.67
CA LEU A 84 12.31 -29.87 -0.26
C LEU A 84 12.04 -28.39 0.00
N PHE A 85 11.16 -27.76 -0.79
CA PHE A 85 10.80 -26.35 -0.60
C PHE A 85 9.97 -26.11 0.66
N ILE A 86 9.16 -27.10 1.06
CA ILE A 86 8.30 -27.00 2.24
C ILE A 86 9.11 -27.24 3.52
N ASP A 87 9.96 -28.27 3.49
CA ASP A 87 10.71 -28.72 4.66
C ASP A 87 11.96 -27.86 4.94
N GLU A 88 12.76 -27.53 3.93
CA GLU A 88 14.02 -26.77 4.12
C GLU A 88 13.81 -25.26 4.06
N TYR A 89 12.95 -24.79 3.16
CA TYR A 89 12.80 -23.35 2.88
C TYR A 89 11.54 -22.73 3.49
N HIS A 90 10.68 -23.53 4.15
CA HIS A 90 9.39 -23.09 4.66
C HIS A 90 8.62 -22.24 3.64
N THR A 91 8.59 -22.69 2.38
CA THR A 91 8.09 -21.89 1.26
C THR A 91 6.74 -21.27 1.57
N LYS A 92 6.74 -19.94 1.67
CA LYS A 92 5.57 -19.13 2.04
C LYS A 92 4.71 -18.74 0.85
N TYR A 93 5.21 -18.89 -0.37
CA TYR A 93 4.55 -18.43 -1.60
C TYR A 93 4.70 -19.46 -2.71
N CYS A 94 3.65 -19.66 -3.50
CA CYS A 94 3.70 -20.49 -4.69
C CYS A 94 4.61 -19.81 -5.74
N PRO A 95 5.54 -20.55 -6.37
CA PRO A 95 6.45 -19.99 -7.37
C PRO A 95 5.72 -19.57 -8.66
N GLU A 96 4.61 -20.23 -9.01
CA GLU A 96 3.88 -19.97 -10.25
C GLU A 96 2.89 -18.81 -10.11
N CYS A 97 2.00 -18.87 -9.11
CA CYS A 97 0.93 -17.88 -8.97
C CYS A 97 1.22 -16.80 -7.92
N GLY A 98 2.30 -16.92 -7.16
CA GLY A 98 2.68 -15.97 -6.11
C GLY A 98 1.77 -15.97 -4.87
N LYS A 99 0.74 -16.84 -4.83
CA LYS A 99 -0.17 -16.94 -3.67
C LYS A 99 0.59 -17.40 -2.44
N ARG A 100 0.27 -16.79 -1.30
CA ARG A 100 0.80 -17.22 -0.01
C ARG A 100 0.26 -18.60 0.34
N ILE A 101 1.14 -19.56 0.60
CA ILE A 101 0.81 -20.95 0.93
C ILE A 101 1.39 -21.34 2.29
N MET A 102 0.73 -22.26 2.97
CA MET A 102 1.21 -22.84 4.22
C MET A 102 0.94 -24.35 4.28
N PRO A 103 1.84 -25.14 4.91
CA PRO A 103 1.55 -26.53 5.20
C PRO A 103 0.34 -26.64 6.13
N ALA A 104 -0.42 -27.73 5.99
CA ALA A 104 -1.54 -28.01 6.87
C ALA A 104 -1.01 -28.27 8.28
N ILE A 105 -1.28 -27.36 9.22
CA ILE A 105 -1.02 -27.61 10.63
C ILE A 105 -2.19 -28.43 11.15
N PRO A 106 -1.99 -29.70 11.56
CA PRO A 106 -3.05 -30.47 12.17
C PRO A 106 -3.49 -29.74 13.45
N SER A 107 -4.79 -29.44 13.55
CA SER A 107 -5.35 -28.87 14.78
C SER A 107 -5.07 -29.82 15.94
N PRO A 108 -4.63 -29.34 17.12
CA PRO A 108 -4.43 -30.19 18.29
C PRO A 108 -5.72 -30.90 18.73
N TYR A 109 -6.89 -30.39 18.32
CA TYR A 109 -8.19 -31.03 18.57
C TYR A 109 -8.56 -32.11 17.53
N ALA A 110 -7.89 -32.16 16.38
CA ALA A 110 -8.17 -33.16 15.34
C ALA A 110 -7.63 -34.55 15.71
N ALA A 111 -6.62 -34.63 16.58
CA ALA A 111 -6.08 -35.90 17.08
C ALA A 111 -7.06 -36.62 18.03
N LEU A 112 -7.85 -35.86 18.80
CA LEU A 112 -8.76 -36.40 19.82
C LEU A 112 -9.98 -37.14 19.25
N TYR A 113 -10.33 -36.92 17.97
CA TYR A 113 -11.48 -37.56 17.32
C TYR A 113 -11.16 -38.92 16.71
N LYS A 114 -9.88 -39.29 16.55
CA LYS A 114 -9.48 -40.59 15.98
C LYS A 114 -9.62 -41.76 16.95
N ASP A 115 -9.80 -41.49 18.23
CA ASP A 115 -9.88 -42.52 19.28
C ASP A 115 -11.32 -43.01 19.56
N TYR A 116 -12.32 -42.51 18.83
CA TYR A 116 -13.75 -42.83 19.01
C TYR A 116 -14.38 -43.65 17.88
N THR A 117 -13.57 -44.13 16.93
CA THR A 117 -13.99 -44.98 15.80
C THR A 117 -13.11 -46.21 15.74
#